data_AF-A0A920QJ05-F1
#
_entry.id   AF-A0A920QJ05-F1
#
_cell.length_a   1.000
_cell.length_b   1.000
_cell.length_c   1.000
_cell.angle_alpha   90.00
_cell.angle_beta   90.00
_cell.angle_gamma   90.00
#
_symmetry.space_group_name_H-M   'P 1'
#
loop_
_entity.id
_entity.type
_entity.pdbx_description
1 polymer ?
#
loop_
_entity_poly.entity_id
_entity_poly.type
_entity_poly.pdbx_seq_one_letter_code
_entity_poly.pdbx_strand_id
1 'polypeptide(L)'
;MPRSAKGKEIGMQAKSIIDKGELVSDEIVIEIVRDRIFSTECEYGYMLDGFPRTLVQAEKLGQILSDRNQKIDVVFRLCVPDDMAIRRIAGRRFHITSGRSYNIDFNPPKLEGRDDITGKS
;
A
#
# COMPACT_ATOMS: atom_id res chain seq x y z
N MET A 1 -0.36 -0.35 -15.08
CA MET A 1 -1.71 0.06 -14.66
C MET A 1 -2.61 0.15 -15.90
N PRO A 2 -3.48 -0.84 -16.16
CA PRO A 2 -4.59 -0.65 -17.09
C PRO A 2 -5.68 0.11 -16.34
N ARG A 3 -6.01 1.33 -16.76
CA ARG A 3 -6.95 2.21 -16.04
C ARG A 3 -8.29 2.27 -16.79
N SER A 4 -9.38 1.96 -16.10
CA SER A 4 -10.68 2.50 -16.50
C SER A 4 -10.57 4.04 -16.56
N ALA A 5 -11.31 4.70 -17.45
CA ALA A 5 -11.25 6.17 -17.55
C ALA A 5 -11.57 6.83 -16.20
N LYS A 6 -12.53 6.25 -15.46
CA LYS A 6 -12.94 6.66 -14.12
C LYS A 6 -11.84 6.48 -13.06
N GLY A 7 -11.18 5.33 -13.03
CA GLY A 7 -10.05 5.09 -12.11
C GLY A 7 -8.85 6.01 -12.36
N LYS A 8 -8.65 6.43 -13.62
CA LYS A 8 -7.61 7.43 -13.97
C LYS A 8 -7.93 8.80 -13.39
N GLU A 9 -9.18 9.24 -13.46
CA GLU A 9 -9.60 10.54 -12.94
C GLU A 9 -9.47 10.61 -11.42
N ILE A 10 -9.99 9.60 -10.71
CA ILE A 10 -9.90 9.51 -9.24
C ILE A 10 -8.43 9.45 -8.79
N GLY A 11 -7.60 8.68 -9.49
CA GLY A 11 -6.16 8.60 -9.19
C GLY A 11 -5.44 9.95 -9.38
N MET A 12 -5.86 10.77 -10.36
CA MET A 12 -5.30 12.10 -10.57
C MET A 12 -5.75 13.09 -9.48
N GLN A 13 -7.00 12.99 -9.02
CA GLN A 13 -7.50 13.78 -7.89
C GLN A 13 -6.74 13.45 -6.61
N ALA A 14 -6.61 12.15 -6.28
CA ALA A 14 -5.84 11.70 -5.11
C ALA A 14 -4.38 12.16 -5.18
N LYS A 15 -3.74 12.07 -6.36
CA LYS A 15 -2.40 12.58 -6.57
C LYS A 15 -2.30 14.09 -6.29
N SER A 16 -3.26 14.88 -6.79
CA SER A 16 -3.26 16.34 -6.58
C SER A 16 -3.38 16.73 -5.10
N ILE A 17 -4.18 15.99 -4.31
CA ILE A 17 -4.33 16.21 -2.87
C ILE A 17 -3.01 15.87 -2.15
N ILE A 18 -2.41 14.71 -2.46
CA ILE A 18 -1.13 14.27 -1.87
C ILE A 18 -0.01 15.25 -2.21
N ASP A 19 0.07 15.71 -3.46
CA ASP A 19 1.10 16.65 -3.91
C ASP A 19 0.98 18.02 -3.18
N LYS A 20 -0.18 18.35 -2.62
CA LYS A 20 -0.40 19.53 -1.75
C LYS A 20 -0.09 19.29 -0.27
N GLY A 21 0.26 18.05 0.11
CA GLY A 21 0.46 17.66 1.51
C GLY A 21 -0.83 17.49 2.30
N GLU A 22 -1.97 17.39 1.61
CA GLU A 22 -3.27 17.17 2.23
C GLU A 22 -3.57 15.68 2.39
N LEU A 23 -4.48 15.36 3.32
CA LEU A 23 -4.95 13.99 3.52
C LEU A 23 -6.03 13.64 2.50
N VAL A 24 -5.87 12.49 1.84
CA VAL A 24 -6.91 11.93 0.97
C VAL A 24 -8.09 11.49 1.84
N SER A 25 -9.31 11.90 1.49
CA SER A 25 -10.50 11.55 2.25
C SER A 25 -10.83 10.06 2.14
N ASP A 26 -11.54 9.54 3.15
CA ASP A 26 -11.97 8.14 3.17
C ASP A 26 -12.79 7.78 1.93
N GLU A 27 -13.63 8.69 1.44
CA GLU A 27 -14.46 8.49 0.25
C GLU A 27 -13.61 8.23 -0.99
N ILE A 28 -12.58 9.04 -1.22
CA ILE A 28 -11.67 8.88 -2.37
C ILE A 28 -10.93 7.53 -2.26
N VAL A 29 -10.45 7.18 -1.06
CA VAL A 29 -9.77 5.90 -0.84
C VAL A 29 -10.71 4.72 -1.11
N ILE A 30 -11.95 4.78 -0.62
CA ILE A 30 -12.96 3.74 -0.83
C ILE A 30 -13.29 3.57 -2.32
N GLU A 31 -13.39 4.67 -3.08
CA GLU A 31 -13.63 4.59 -4.53
C GLU A 31 -12.45 3.96 -5.28
N ILE A 32 -11.21 4.32 -4.93
CA ILE A 32 -10.00 3.70 -5.50
C ILE A 32 -10.00 2.19 -5.23
N VAL A 33 -10.30 1.78 -4.00
CA VAL A 33 -10.35 0.36 -3.61
C VAL A 33 -11.46 -0.36 -4.37
N ARG A 34 -12.66 0.24 -4.49
CA ARG A 34 -13.78 -0.34 -5.24
C ARG A 34 -13.41 -0.55 -6.71
N ASP A 35 -12.88 0.46 -7.41
CA ASP A 35 -12.47 0.32 -8.82
C ASP A 35 -11.43 -0.80 -8.96
N ARG A 36 -10.52 -0.95 -8.00
CA ARG A 36 -9.48 -1.98 -8.05
C ARG A 36 -10.01 -3.39 -7.82
N ILE A 37 -10.85 -3.60 -6.80
CA ILE A 37 -11.45 -4.91 -6.50
C ILE A 37 -12.31 -5.40 -7.66
N PHE A 38 -12.94 -4.50 -8.42
CA PHE A 38 -13.77 -4.85 -9.58
C PHE A 38 -12.98 -5.03 -10.89
N SER A 39 -11.66 -4.83 -10.86
CA SER A 39 -10.79 -5.11 -12.01
C SER A 39 -10.69 -6.61 -12.29
N THR A 40 -10.53 -6.98 -13.58
CA THR A 40 -10.25 -8.35 -14.00
C THR A 40 -8.94 -8.91 -13.43
N GLU A 41 -7.98 -8.03 -13.12
CA GLU A 41 -6.71 -8.42 -12.47
C GLU A 41 -6.92 -8.95 -11.04
N CYS A 42 -8.07 -8.69 -10.42
CA CYS A 42 -8.42 -9.10 -9.06
C CYS A 42 -9.43 -10.27 -9.02
N GLU A 43 -9.67 -10.94 -10.15
CA GLU A 43 -10.63 -12.05 -10.23
C GLU A 43 -10.22 -13.25 -9.38
N TYR A 44 -8.93 -13.58 -9.36
CA TYR A 44 -8.38 -14.69 -8.58
C TYR A 44 -8.14 -14.36 -7.11
N GLY A 45 -8.33 -13.10 -6.71
CA GLY A 45 -8.06 -12.60 -5.37
C GLY A 45 -7.17 -11.36 -5.36
N TYR A 46 -6.97 -10.82 -4.16
CA TYR A 46 -6.18 -9.61 -3.92
C TYR A 46 -5.73 -9.56 -2.46
N MET A 47 -4.70 -8.76 -2.21
CA MET A 47 -4.23 -8.44 -0.87
C MET A 47 -4.36 -6.94 -0.67
N LEU A 48 -5.07 -6.55 0.39
CA LEU A 48 -5.19 -5.15 0.80
C LEU A 48 -4.07 -4.86 1.79
N ASP A 49 -3.16 -3.97 1.42
CA ASP A 49 -2.05 -3.53 2.27
C ASP A 49 -2.34 -2.12 2.79
N GLY A 50 -2.39 -1.98 4.10
CA GLY A 50 -2.66 -0.70 4.76
C GLY A 50 -4.09 -0.17 4.59
N PHE A 51 -5.05 -1.00 4.20
CA PHE A 51 -6.48 -0.70 4.18
C PHE A 51 -7.28 -1.94 4.63
N PRO A 52 -8.35 -1.79 5.44
CA PRO A 52 -8.84 -0.55 6.05
C PRO A 52 -7.99 -0.10 7.26
N ARG A 53 -8.01 1.21 7.56
CA ARG A 53 -7.37 1.83 8.74
C ARG A 53 -8.37 2.39 9.76
N THR A 54 -9.63 2.57 9.36
CA THR A 54 -10.72 3.07 10.21
C THR A 54 -11.88 2.09 10.21
N LEU A 55 -12.75 2.18 11.22
CA LEU A 55 -13.97 1.36 11.28
C LEU A 55 -14.89 1.65 10.08
N VAL A 56 -15.03 2.92 9.71
CA VAL A 56 -15.83 3.36 8.54
C VAL A 56 -15.31 2.71 7.25
N GLN A 57 -13.99 2.70 7.04
CA GLN A 57 -13.40 2.03 5.87
C GLN A 57 -13.68 0.52 5.89
N ALA A 58 -13.65 -0.12 7.06
CA ALA A 58 -13.93 -1.56 7.19
C ALA A 58 -15.39 -1.91 6.88
N GLU A 59 -16.34 -1.12 7.37
CA GLU A 59 -17.77 -1.26 7.06
C GLU A 59 -18.03 -1.08 5.56
N LYS A 60 -17.39 -0.07 4.95
CA LYS A 60 -17.51 0.22 3.52
C LYS A 60 -16.88 -0.86 2.66
N LEU A 61 -15.75 -1.42 3.09
CA LEU A 61 -15.17 -2.60 2.45
C LEU A 61 -16.14 -3.77 2.49
N GLY A 62 -16.75 -4.06 3.65
CA GLY A 62 -17.76 -5.12 3.77
C GLY A 62 -18.92 -4.97 2.78
N GLN A 63 -19.40 -3.74 2.56
CA GLN A 63 -20.43 -3.44 1.55
C GLN A 63 -19.93 -3.74 0.13
N ILE A 64 -18.73 -3.26 -0.23
CA ILE A 64 -18.12 -3.49 -1.55
C ILE A 64 -17.96 -4.99 -1.85
N LEU A 65 -17.54 -5.78 -0.85
CA LEU A 65 -17.37 -7.22 -1.02
C LEU A 65 -18.69 -7.94 -1.21
N SER A 66 -19.73 -7.51 -0.48
CA SER A 66 -21.07 -8.07 -0.58
C SER A 66 -21.65 -7.89 -1.98
N ASP A 67 -21.41 -6.74 -2.63
CA ASP A 67 -21.83 -6.48 -4.02
C ASP A 67 -21.23 -7.49 -5.02
N ARG A 68 -20.08 -8.11 -4.70
CA ARG A 68 -19.43 -9.16 -5.50
C ARG A 68 -19.61 -10.58 -4.96
N ASN A 69 -20.43 -10.77 -3.93
CA ASN A 69 -20.55 -12.03 -3.19
C ASN A 69 -19.17 -12.57 -2.72
N GLN A 70 -18.26 -11.66 -2.37
CA GLN A 70 -16.93 -11.93 -1.85
C GLN A 70 -16.90 -11.72 -0.33
N LYS A 71 -15.86 -12.25 0.32
CA LYS A 71 -15.59 -12.06 1.75
C LYS A 71 -14.10 -11.89 1.99
N ILE A 72 -13.74 -11.36 3.15
CA ILE A 72 -12.35 -11.42 3.63
C ILE A 72 -12.09 -12.82 4.16
N ASP A 73 -11.06 -13.48 3.61
CA ASP A 73 -10.65 -14.80 4.07
C ASP A 73 -9.75 -14.73 5.30
N VAL A 74 -8.78 -13.80 5.30
CA VAL A 74 -7.77 -13.68 6.37
C VAL A 74 -7.41 -12.21 6.59
N VAL A 75 -7.17 -11.84 7.86
CA VAL A 75 -6.58 -10.56 8.26
C VAL A 75 -5.28 -10.83 9.00
N PHE A 76 -4.17 -10.35 8.45
CA PHE A 76 -2.86 -10.46 9.10
C PHE A 76 -2.58 -9.22 9.96
N ARG A 77 -2.45 -9.41 11.28
CA ARG A 77 -2.00 -8.37 12.20
C ARG A 77 -0.56 -8.62 12.62
N LEU A 78 0.35 -7.85 12.04
CA LEU A 78 1.76 -7.88 12.41
C LEU A 78 1.95 -7.17 13.76
N CYS A 79 2.14 -7.95 14.82
CA CYS A 79 2.36 -7.43 16.16
C CYS A 79 3.88 -7.35 16.41
N VAL A 80 4.41 -6.13 16.47
CA VAL A 80 5.82 -5.87 16.78
C VAL A 80 5.92 -4.88 17.92
N PRO A 81 6.94 -4.99 18.79
CA PRO A 81 7.22 -3.96 19.79
C PRO A 81 7.48 -2.58 19.16
N ASP A 82 7.07 -1.50 19.83
CA ASP A 82 7.21 -0.12 19.32
C ASP A 82 8.68 0.26 19.11
N ASP A 83 9.56 -0.14 20.02
CA ASP A 83 11.00 0.10 19.92
C ASP A 83 11.59 -0.59 18.68
N MET A 84 11.14 -1.81 18.37
CA MET A 84 11.51 -2.52 17.15
C MET A 84 10.99 -1.80 15.91
N ALA A 85 9.76 -1.29 15.91
CA ALA A 85 9.19 -0.53 14.81
C ALA A 85 9.99 0.76 14.55
N ILE A 86 10.30 1.52 15.61
CA ILE A 86 11.11 2.74 15.54
C ILE A 86 12.49 2.44 14.95
N ARG A 87 13.18 1.41 15.46
CA ARG A 87 14.51 1.00 14.94
C ARG A 87 14.43 0.59 13.48
N ARG A 88 13.39 -0.14 13.08
CA ARG A 88 13.20 -0.56 11.68
C ARG A 88 12.96 0.62 10.74
N ILE A 89 12.22 1.63 11.18
CA ILE A 89 11.97 2.85 10.40
C ILE A 89 13.26 3.68 10.29
N ALA A 90 13.93 3.96 11.41
CA ALA A 90 15.15 4.78 11.45
C ALA A 90 16.31 4.15 10.65
N GLY A 91 16.42 2.82 10.68
CA GLY A 91 17.45 2.08 9.97
C GLY A 91 17.16 1.84 8.48
N ARG A 92 15.99 2.23 7.97
CA ARG A 92 15.57 1.92 6.59
C ARG A 92 16.45 2.65 5.57
N ARG A 93 16.87 1.94 4.53
CA ARG A 93 17.58 2.47 3.36
C ARG A 93 16.89 1.98 2.09
N PHE A 94 17.04 2.73 1.01
CA PHE A 94 16.47 2.37 -0.28
C PHE A 94 17.47 2.64 -1.39
N HIS A 95 17.59 1.70 -2.32
CA HIS A 95 18.16 2.00 -3.62
C HIS A 95 17.09 2.69 -4.46
N ILE A 96 17.26 3.99 -4.70
CA ILE A 96 16.22 4.88 -5.26
C ILE A 96 15.69 4.36 -6.60
N THR A 97 16.58 3.83 -7.44
CA THR A 97 16.22 3.42 -8.80
C THR A 97 15.35 2.16 -8.84
N SER A 98 15.61 1.21 -7.93
CA SER A 98 14.87 -0.07 -7.92
C SER A 98 13.76 -0.13 -6.88
N GLY A 99 13.77 0.76 -5.89
CA GLY A 99 12.89 0.70 -4.72
C GLY A 99 13.23 -0.43 -3.74
N ARG A 100 14.32 -1.18 -3.94
CA ARG A 100 14.74 -2.22 -2.99
C ARG A 100 15.05 -1.61 -1.64
N SER A 101 14.52 -2.22 -0.58
CA SER A 101 14.65 -1.75 0.79
C SER A 101 15.71 -2.57 1.52
N TYR A 102 16.58 -1.86 2.23
CA TYR A 102 17.56 -2.40 3.17
C TYR A 102 17.27 -1.87 4.57
N ASN A 103 17.89 -2.46 5.57
CA ASN A 103 17.91 -1.92 6.93
C ASN A 103 19.27 -2.18 7.58
N ILE A 104 19.88 -1.16 8.17
CA ILE A 104 21.25 -1.23 8.72
C ILE A 104 21.44 -2.32 9.79
N ASP A 105 20.40 -2.65 10.57
CA ASP A 105 20.47 -3.63 11.65
C ASP A 105 19.95 -5.01 11.19
N PHE A 106 18.83 -5.03 10.45
CA PHE A 106 18.06 -6.26 10.20
C PHE A 106 18.28 -6.87 8.82
N ASN A 107 18.70 -6.07 7.82
CA ASN A 107 18.97 -6.51 6.46
C ASN A 107 19.96 -5.55 5.79
N PRO A 108 21.21 -5.47 6.28
CA PRO A 108 22.20 -4.55 5.73
C PRO A 108 22.57 -4.98 4.31
N PRO A 109 22.89 -4.02 3.43
CA PRO A 109 23.48 -4.38 2.14
C PRO A 109 24.84 -5.07 2.37
N LYS A 110 25.25 -5.92 1.43
CA LYS A 110 26.55 -6.61 1.46
C LYS A 110 27.71 -5.63 1.44
N LEU A 111 27.54 -4.50 0.74
CA LEU A 111 28.49 -3.39 0.71
C LEU A 111 27.77 -2.12 1.16
N GLU A 112 28.36 -1.42 2.12
CA GLU A 112 27.77 -0.20 2.67
C GLU A 112 27.50 0.84 1.58
N GLY A 113 26.29 1.41 1.59
CA GLY A 113 25.86 2.41 0.62
C GLY A 113 25.67 1.87 -0.81
N ARG A 114 25.61 0.56 -1.01
CA ARG A 114 25.42 -0.05 -2.34
C ARG A 114 24.31 -1.09 -2.36
N ASP A 115 23.54 -1.07 -3.42
CA ASP A 115 22.56 -2.09 -3.74
C ASP A 115 23.25 -3.41 -4.11
N ASP A 116 22.77 -4.52 -3.56
CA ASP A 116 23.37 -5.85 -3.72
C ASP A 116 23.30 -6.40 -5.15
N ILE A 117 22.37 -5.90 -5.97
CA ILE A 117 22.15 -6.40 -7.34
C ILE A 117 22.87 -5.50 -8.35
N THR A 118 22.76 -4.18 -8.20
CA THR A 118 23.31 -3.22 -9.17
C THR A 118 24.67 -2.67 -8.78
N GLY A 119 25.07 -2.77 -7.51
CA GLY A 119 26.28 -2.18 -6.95
C GLY A 119 26.26 -0.64 -6.88
N LYS A 120 25.11 -0.01 -7.16
CA LYS A 120 24.91 1.45 -7.17
C LYS A 120 24.35 1.94 -5.83
N SER A 121 24.53 3.23 -5.56
CA SER A 121 23.90 3.89 -4.39
C SER A 121 22.42 4.14 -4.59
#